data_AF-A0A961VC47-F1
#
_entry.id   AF-A0A961VC47-F1
#
_cell.length_a   1.000
_cell.length_b   1.000
_cell.length_c   1.000
_cell.angle_alpha   90.00
_cell.angle_beta   90.00
_cell.angle_gamma   90.00
#
_symmetry.space_group_name_H-M   'P 1'
#
loop_
_entity.id
_entity.type
_entity.pdbx_description
1 polymer ?
#
loop_
_entity_poly.entity_id
_entity_poly.type
_entity_poly.pdbx_seq_one_letter_code
_entity_poly.pdbx_strand_id
1 'polypeptide(L)'
;LHVLGDLLGSVAALAAGLIIARTGWTPADPILSVVVAAIILRGAWRVVAEAGHILLEGAPEEIDTRNIAPDLIENIAGLTAVEHIHIWSITEDRPMATLHVKTEPSCDIPPLKAAIRARLESRFGLDHVTLEIDTTGGAAA
;
A
#
# COMPACT_ATOMS: atom_id res chain seq x y z
N LEU A 1 -13.68 -7.67 1.53
CA LEU A 1 -13.60 -9.01 0.89
C LEU A 1 -12.79 -10.04 1.70
N HIS A 2 -11.90 -9.60 2.61
CA HIS A 2 -11.05 -10.44 3.46
C HIS A 2 -11.84 -11.43 4.35
N VAL A 3 -12.82 -10.91 5.10
CA VAL A 3 -13.64 -11.69 6.06
C VAL A 3 -14.49 -12.78 5.41
N LEU A 4 -14.94 -12.57 4.17
CA LEU A 4 -15.77 -13.55 3.45
C LEU A 4 -14.97 -14.78 3.03
N GLY A 5 -13.67 -14.60 2.75
CA GLY A 5 -12.74 -15.70 2.47
C GLY A 5 -12.47 -16.57 3.70
N ASP A 6 -12.27 -15.93 4.86
CA ASP A 6 -12.06 -16.63 6.13
C ASP A 6 -13.33 -17.36 6.60
N LEU A 7 -14.50 -16.77 6.36
CA LEU A 7 -15.79 -17.39 6.66
C LEU A 7 -16.02 -18.65 5.82
N LEU A 8 -15.75 -18.59 4.51
CA LEU A 8 -15.87 -19.75 3.61
C LEU A 8 -14.87 -20.87 3.96
N GLY A 9 -13.63 -20.51 4.30
CA GLY A 9 -12.61 -21.47 4.75
C GLY A 9 -13.02 -22.17 6.05
N SER A 10 -13.56 -21.41 7.01
CA SER A 10 -14.05 -21.94 8.28
C SER A 10 -15.24 -22.87 8.10
N VAL A 11 -16.21 -22.50 7.25
CA VAL A 11 -17.38 -23.33 6.92
C VAL A 11 -16.97 -24.64 6.23
N ALA A 12 -16.00 -24.59 5.31
CA ALA A 12 -15.47 -25.78 4.64
C ALA A 12 -14.76 -26.74 5.61
N ALA A 13 -13.95 -26.21 6.54
CA ALA A 13 -13.28 -27.01 7.58
C ALA A 13 -14.30 -27.68 8.53
N LEU A 14 -15.35 -26.94 8.91
CA LEU A 14 -16.40 -27.42 9.82
C LEU A 14 -17.27 -28.52 9.16
N ALA A 15 -17.59 -28.35 7.87
CA ALA A 15 -18.29 -29.37 7.08
C ALA A 15 -17.47 -30.65 6.92
N ALA A 16 -16.16 -30.53 6.67
CA ALA A 16 -15.26 -31.68 6.59
C ALA A 16 -15.18 -32.45 7.92
N GLY A 17 -15.08 -31.76 9.06
CA GLY A 17 -15.09 -32.36 10.39
C GLY A 17 -16.38 -33.14 10.69
N LEU A 18 -17.53 -32.61 10.26
CA LEU A 18 -18.83 -33.25 10.45
C LEU A 18 -18.97 -34.55 9.64
N ILE A 19 -18.37 -34.61 8.45
CA ILE A 19 -18.39 -35.80 7.59
C ILE A 19 -17.58 -36.96 8.21
N ILE A 20 -16.43 -36.69 8.82
CA ILE A 20 -15.66 -37.74 9.53
C ILE A 20 -16.43 -38.30 10.71
N ALA A 21 -16.97 -37.39 11.54
CA ALA A 21 -17.64 -37.76 12.78
C ALA A 21 -18.83 -38.70 12.53
N ARG A 22 -19.44 -38.64 11.34
CA ARG A 22 -20.58 -39.47 10.95
C ARG A 22 -20.19 -40.79 10.28
N THR A 23 -19.02 -40.89 9.67
CA THR A 23 -18.65 -42.07 8.84
C THR A 23 -17.75 -43.08 9.54
N GLY A 24 -17.09 -42.73 10.66
CA GLY A 24 -16.31 -43.68 11.48
C GLY A 24 -15.12 -44.31 10.76
N TRP A 25 -14.75 -43.75 9.60
CA TRP A 25 -13.73 -44.30 8.72
C TRP A 25 -12.36 -43.82 9.21
N THR A 26 -11.60 -44.70 9.86
CA THR A 26 -10.29 -44.36 10.45
C THR A 26 -9.23 -43.84 9.46
N PRO A 27 -9.23 -44.20 8.15
CA PRO A 27 -8.37 -43.53 7.16
C PRO A 27 -8.78 -42.09 6.86
N ALA A 28 -9.98 -41.66 7.26
CA ALA A 28 -10.42 -40.29 7.06
C ALA A 28 -9.60 -39.29 7.88
N ASP A 29 -9.05 -39.70 9.03
CA ASP A 29 -8.29 -38.83 9.92
C ASP A 29 -7.00 -38.24 9.28
N PRO A 30 -6.11 -39.05 8.65
CA PRO A 30 -4.96 -38.50 7.92
C PRO A 30 -5.36 -37.72 6.67
N ILE A 31 -6.41 -38.13 5.93
CA ILE A 31 -6.88 -37.42 4.75
C ILE A 31 -7.40 -36.03 5.13
N LEU A 32 -8.18 -35.94 6.20
CA LEU A 32 -8.69 -34.65 6.66
C LEU A 32 -7.60 -33.78 7.25
N SER A 33 -6.62 -34.36 7.94
CA SER A 33 -5.45 -33.63 8.41
C SER A 33 -4.71 -32.95 7.26
N VAL A 34 -4.54 -33.65 6.12
CA VAL A 34 -3.95 -33.07 4.90
C VAL A 34 -4.85 -31.97 4.30
N VAL A 35 -6.16 -32.19 4.25
CA VAL A 35 -7.12 -31.17 3.73
C VAL A 35 -7.10 -29.91 4.59
N VAL A 36 -7.17 -30.05 5.91
CA VAL A 36 -7.10 -28.93 6.85
C VAL A 36 -5.74 -28.23 6.75
N ALA A 37 -4.64 -28.98 6.68
CA ALA A 37 -3.31 -28.41 6.47
C ALA A 37 -3.23 -27.61 5.16
N ALA A 38 -3.83 -28.10 4.07
CA ALA A 38 -3.86 -27.38 2.80
C ALA A 38 -4.69 -26.07 2.86
N ILE A 39 -5.83 -26.09 3.58
CA ILE A 39 -6.67 -24.90 3.79
C ILE A 39 -5.90 -23.84 4.60
N ILE A 40 -5.28 -24.25 5.72
CA ILE A 40 -4.47 -23.36 6.56
C ILE A 40 -3.28 -22.82 5.77
N LEU A 41 -2.57 -23.67 5.02
CA LEU A 41 -1.42 -23.28 4.21
C LEU A 41 -1.80 -22.24 3.15
N ARG A 42 -2.97 -22.36 2.52
CA ARG A 42 -3.47 -21.37 1.57
C ARG A 42 -3.76 -20.02 2.22
N GLY A 43 -4.34 -20.01 3.42
CA GLY A 43 -4.54 -18.79 4.21
C GLY A 43 -3.21 -18.14 4.60
N ALA A 44 -2.29 -18.94 5.14
CA ALA A 44 -0.95 -18.49 5.52
C ALA A 44 -0.16 -17.93 4.33
N TRP A 45 -0.22 -18.58 3.16
CA TRP A 45 0.47 -18.12 1.96
C TRP A 45 -0.01 -16.75 1.51
N ARG A 46 -1.32 -16.47 1.61
CA ARG A 46 -1.87 -15.16 1.27
C ARG A 46 -1.35 -14.09 2.22
N VAL A 47 -1.40 -14.34 3.53
CA VAL A 47 -0.89 -13.41 4.54
C VAL A 47 0.61 -13.15 4.37
N VAL A 48 1.38 -14.19 4.08
CA VAL A 48 2.83 -14.07 3.82
C VAL A 48 3.10 -13.30 2.52
N ALA A 49 2.31 -13.51 1.47
CA ALA A 49 2.47 -12.77 0.22
C ALA A 49 2.09 -11.29 0.39
N GLU A 50 1.06 -10.99 1.17
CA GLU A 50 0.60 -9.63 1.48
C GLU A 50 1.61 -8.91 2.37
N ALA A 51 2.08 -9.56 3.44
CA ALA A 51 3.17 -9.07 4.27
C ALA A 51 4.47 -8.91 3.45
N GLY A 52 4.75 -9.83 2.54
CA GLY A 52 5.89 -9.75 1.62
C GLY A 52 5.78 -8.58 0.66
N HIS A 53 4.60 -8.29 0.14
CA HIS A 53 4.35 -7.13 -0.73
C HIS A 53 4.59 -5.81 0.02
N ILE A 54 4.13 -5.71 1.27
CA ILE A 54 4.36 -4.56 2.15
C ILE A 54 5.85 -4.42 2.48
N LEU A 55 6.53 -5.52 2.84
CA LEU A 55 7.95 -5.52 3.21
C LEU A 55 8.90 -5.28 2.03
N LEU A 56 8.47 -5.59 0.80
CA LEU A 56 9.22 -5.35 -0.43
C LEU A 56 8.97 -3.95 -1.03
N GLU A 57 8.35 -3.03 -0.28
CA GLU A 57 7.99 -1.68 -0.75
C GLU A 57 7.19 -1.74 -2.06
N GLY A 58 6.29 -2.73 -2.16
CA GLY A 58 5.31 -2.80 -3.24
C GLY A 58 4.47 -1.53 -3.20
N ALA A 59 4.75 -0.61 -4.13
CA ALA A 59 4.00 0.62 -4.26
C ALA A 59 2.49 0.26 -4.35
N PRO A 60 1.62 0.86 -3.53
CA PRO A 60 0.20 0.54 -3.53
C PRO A 60 -0.35 0.69 -4.95
N GLU A 61 -0.97 -0.37 -5.48
CA GLU A 61 -1.54 -0.39 -6.85
C GLU A 61 -2.59 0.72 -7.05
N GLU A 62 -3.15 1.27 -5.97
CA GLU A 62 -4.18 2.31 -6.02
C GLU A 62 -3.66 3.73 -6.28
N ILE A 63 -2.36 4.03 -6.17
CA ILE A 63 -1.86 5.39 -6.36
C ILE A 63 -1.01 5.48 -7.62
N ASP A 64 -1.59 6.10 -8.66
CA ASP A 64 -0.90 6.38 -9.92
C ASP A 64 0.17 7.47 -9.70
N THR A 65 1.29 7.05 -9.12
CA THR A 65 2.50 7.83 -8.88
C THR A 65 2.98 8.54 -10.15
N ARG A 66 2.67 8.01 -11.35
CA ARG A 66 3.04 8.62 -12.63
C ARG A 66 2.31 9.93 -12.90
N ASN A 67 1.13 10.13 -12.32
CA ASN A 67 0.33 11.35 -12.51
C ASN A 67 0.63 12.45 -11.49
N ILE A 68 1.28 12.13 -10.37
CA ILE A 68 1.56 13.11 -9.31
C ILE A 68 2.59 14.15 -9.76
N ALA A 69 3.71 13.70 -10.32
CA ALA A 69 4.76 14.58 -10.82
C ALA A 69 4.26 15.57 -11.90
N PRO A 70 3.62 15.14 -13.01
CA PRO A 70 3.14 16.06 -14.03
C PRO A 70 2.05 16.99 -13.50
N ASP A 71 1.17 16.50 -12.62
CA ASP A 71 0.12 17.34 -12.05
C ASP A 71 0.67 18.48 -11.17
N LEU A 72 1.67 18.18 -10.35
CA LEU A 72 2.34 19.18 -9.52
C LEU A 72 3.06 20.21 -10.39
N ILE A 73 3.81 19.76 -11.41
CA ILE A 73 4.56 20.66 -12.29
C ILE A 73 3.63 21.59 -13.09
N GLU A 74 2.51 21.07 -13.59
CA GLU A 74 1.56 21.86 -14.40
C GLU A 74 0.82 22.93 -13.58
N ASN A 75 0.64 22.70 -12.28
CA ASN A 75 -0.28 23.52 -11.48
C ASN A 75 0.34 24.27 -10.31
N ILE A 76 1.60 24.00 -10.00
CA ILE A 76 2.34 24.69 -8.94
C ILE A 76 3.40 25.58 -9.60
N ALA A 77 3.13 26.89 -9.62
CA ALA A 77 4.06 27.87 -10.17
C ALA A 77 5.38 27.88 -9.39
N GLY A 78 6.50 27.88 -10.11
CA GLY A 78 7.85 27.86 -9.52
C GLY A 78 8.40 26.45 -9.22
N LEU A 79 7.63 25.39 -9.48
CA LEU A 79 8.09 24.01 -9.44
C LEU A 79 8.74 23.62 -10.77
N THR A 80 10.02 23.28 -10.76
CA THR A 80 10.78 22.94 -11.97
C THR A 80 10.82 21.43 -12.23
N ALA A 81 10.91 20.63 -11.18
CA ALA A 81 10.92 19.16 -11.30
C ALA A 81 10.45 18.46 -10.02
N VAL A 82 10.05 17.20 -10.16
CA VAL A 82 9.77 16.26 -9.07
C VAL A 82 10.57 15.00 -9.38
N GLU A 83 11.55 14.67 -8.54
CA GLU A 83 12.54 13.62 -8.87
C GLU A 83 12.26 12.32 -8.14
N HIS A 84 11.88 12.39 -6.87
CA HIS A 84 11.57 11.22 -6.06
C HIS A 84 10.18 11.37 -5.45
N ILE A 85 9.37 10.32 -5.62
CA ILE A 85 8.06 10.19 -4.98
C ILE A 85 8.05 8.81 -4.35
N HIS A 86 8.04 8.75 -3.03
CA HIS A 86 7.86 7.52 -2.29
C HIS A 86 6.54 7.59 -1.53
N ILE A 87 5.64 6.68 -1.86
CA ILE A 87 4.33 6.58 -1.21
C ILE A 87 4.29 5.26 -0.45
N TRP A 88 3.87 5.34 0.79
CA TRP A 88 3.83 4.23 1.71
C TRP A 88 2.62 4.38 2.63
N SER A 89 2.19 3.29 3.25
CA SER A 89 1.05 3.32 4.16
C SER A 89 1.33 2.42 5.37
N ILE A 90 1.12 2.92 6.58
CA ILE A 90 1.22 2.13 7.82
C ILE A 90 -0.08 1.35 8.07
N THR A 91 -1.21 1.92 7.62
CA THR A 91 -2.57 1.41 7.83
C THR A 91 -3.41 1.75 6.61
N GLU A 92 -4.34 0.88 6.21
CA GLU A 92 -5.20 1.06 5.01
C GLU A 92 -5.80 2.48 4.88
N ASP A 93 -6.10 3.15 6.00
CA ASP A 93 -6.75 4.46 6.04
C ASP A 93 -5.82 5.69 6.03
N ARG A 94 -4.49 5.52 6.01
CA ARG A 94 -3.54 6.66 6.12
C ARG A 94 -2.35 6.56 5.16
N PRO A 95 -2.55 6.88 3.88
CA PRO A 95 -1.44 6.94 2.93
C PRO A 95 -0.54 8.14 3.23
N MET A 96 0.77 7.89 3.25
CA MET A 96 1.82 8.88 3.48
C MET A 96 2.70 9.00 2.25
N ALA A 97 3.26 10.19 2.01
CA ALA A 97 4.17 10.41 0.90
C ALA A 97 5.40 11.23 1.30
N THR A 98 6.53 10.90 0.69
CA THR A 98 7.75 11.69 0.73
C THR A 98 8.09 12.08 -0.70
N LEU A 99 8.28 13.38 -0.95
CA LEU A 99 8.63 13.88 -2.27
C LEU A 99 9.86 14.78 -2.20
N HIS A 100 10.70 14.66 -3.23
CA HIS A 100 11.80 15.57 -3.50
C HIS A 100 11.47 16.41 -4.73
N VAL A 101 11.41 17.72 -4.53
CA VAL A 101 11.02 18.67 -5.56
C VAL A 101 12.08 19.73 -5.78
N LYS A 102 12.23 20.16 -7.04
CA LYS A 102 13.13 21.26 -7.44
C LYS A 102 12.33 22.49 -7.80
N THR A 103 12.85 23.63 -7.40
CA THR A 103 12.18 24.93 -7.50
C THR A 103 13.10 25.97 -8.10
N GLU A 104 12.51 27.05 -8.59
CA GLU A 104 13.25 28.21 -9.07
C GLU A 104 13.88 29.01 -7.90
N PRO A 105 15.05 29.64 -8.09
CA PRO A 105 15.73 30.47 -7.08
C PRO A 105 14.90 31.62 -6.49
N SER A 106 13.95 32.13 -7.25
CA SER A 106 13.07 33.23 -6.85
C SER A 106 11.78 32.77 -6.15
N CYS A 107 11.59 31.46 -5.94
CA CYS A 107 10.36 30.93 -5.39
C CYS A 107 10.30 31.09 -3.86
N ASP A 108 9.15 31.52 -3.35
CA ASP A 108 8.89 31.57 -1.91
C ASP A 108 8.49 30.18 -1.41
N ILE A 109 9.32 29.60 -0.54
CA ILE A 109 9.22 28.19 -0.14
C ILE A 109 8.00 27.87 0.74
N PRO A 110 7.65 28.67 1.78
CA PRO A 110 6.47 28.39 2.61
C PRO A 110 5.14 28.31 1.85
N PRO A 111 4.76 29.26 0.96
CA PRO A 111 3.50 29.17 0.21
C PRO A 111 3.54 28.05 -0.83
N LEU A 112 4.69 27.80 -1.46
CA LEU A 112 4.87 26.66 -2.36
C LEU A 112 4.59 25.33 -1.64
N LYS A 113 5.20 25.12 -0.47
CA LYS A 113 5.00 23.92 0.35
C LYS A 113 3.53 23.71 0.73
N ALA A 114 2.83 24.80 1.07
CA ALA A 114 1.41 24.76 1.37
C ALA A 114 0.56 24.40 0.15
N ALA A 115 0.87 24.96 -1.02
CA ALA A 115 0.18 24.66 -2.27
C ALA A 115 0.36 23.19 -2.70
N ILE A 116 1.58 22.65 -2.59
CA ILE A 116 1.86 21.24 -2.88
C ILE A 116 1.06 20.34 -1.93
N ARG A 117 1.07 20.61 -0.62
CA ARG A 117 0.32 19.82 0.36
C ARG A 117 -1.18 19.84 0.09
N ALA A 118 -1.76 21.01 -0.10
CA ALA A 118 -3.21 21.14 -0.37
C ALA A 118 -3.62 20.40 -1.64
N ARG A 119 -2.77 20.40 -2.67
CA ARG A 119 -3.03 19.68 -3.92
C ARG A 119 -2.94 18.16 -3.77
N LEU A 120 -1.92 17.68 -3.04
CA LEU A 120 -1.75 16.25 -2.75
C LEU A 120 -2.90 15.70 -1.89
N GLU A 121 -3.35 16.47 -0.91
CA GLU A 121 -4.50 16.11 -0.08
C GLU A 121 -5.80 16.07 -0.90
N SER A 122 -6.11 17.15 -1.63
CA SER A 122 -7.39 17.26 -2.35
C SER A 122 -7.54 16.33 -3.56
N ARG A 123 -6.46 16.05 -4.29
CA ARG A 123 -6.50 15.25 -5.52
C ARG A 123 -6.09 13.80 -5.33
N PHE A 124 -5.18 13.53 -4.39
CA PHE A 124 -4.59 12.21 -4.20
C PHE A 124 -4.86 11.61 -2.82
N GLY A 125 -5.55 12.33 -1.92
CA GLY A 125 -5.89 11.83 -0.58
C GLY A 125 -4.69 11.65 0.35
N LEU A 126 -3.55 12.28 0.03
CA LEU A 126 -2.31 12.17 0.79
C LEU A 126 -2.29 13.21 1.92
N ASP A 127 -2.79 12.84 3.09
CA ASP A 127 -2.87 13.71 4.28
C ASP A 127 -1.48 13.99 4.89
N HIS A 128 -0.60 12.99 4.90
CA HIS A 128 0.73 13.14 5.50
C HIS A 128 1.85 13.19 4.47
N VAL A 129 2.36 14.39 4.21
CA VAL A 129 3.40 14.62 3.20
C VAL A 129 4.66 15.29 3.77
N THR A 130 5.79 14.62 3.55
CA THR A 130 7.14 15.18 3.77
C THR A 130 7.70 15.68 2.44
N LEU A 131 8.15 16.93 2.42
CA LEU A 131 8.66 17.59 1.21
C LEU A 131 10.10 18.02 1.46
N GLU A 132 11.01 17.51 0.64
CA GLU A 132 12.37 18.01 0.48
C GLU A 132 12.39 18.93 -0.74
N ILE A 133 12.91 20.14 -0.57
CA ILE A 133 12.85 21.19 -1.59
C ILE A 133 14.26 21.64 -1.90
N ASP A 134 14.69 21.40 -3.13
CA ASP A 134 15.92 21.94 -3.67
C ASP A 134 15.64 23.15 -4.54
N THR A 135 16.57 24.09 -4.49
CA THR A 135 16.58 25.25 -5.36
C THR A 135 17.56 24.99 -6.50
N THR A 136 17.10 25.12 -7.74
CA THR A 136 17.93 24.96 -8.94
C THR A 136 18.94 26.12 -9.02
N GLY A 137 20.04 26.01 -8.27
CA GLY A 137 21.02 27.07 -8.10
C GLY A 137 21.85 27.00 -6.80
N GLY A 138 21.50 26.12 -5.86
CA GLY A 138 22.31 25.87 -4.67
C GLY A 138 23.47 24.93 -4.99
N ALA A 139 24.69 25.46 -5.08
CA ALA A 139 25.89 24.64 -5.03
C ALA A 139 25.90 23.84 -3.72
N ALA A 140 26.27 22.55 -3.81
CA ALA A 140 26.68 21.78 -2.65
C ALA A 140 27.72 22.60 -1.86
N ALA A 141 27.40 22.90 -0.61
CA ALA A 141 28.30 23.52 0.36
C ALA A 141 28.73 22.46 1.36
#